data_AF-A0A2P4Y2U2-F1
#
_entry.id   AF-A0A2P4Y2U2-F1
#
_cell.length_a   1.000
_cell.length_b   1.000
_cell.length_c   1.000
_cell.angle_alpha   90.00
_cell.angle_beta   90.00
_cell.angle_gamma   90.00
#
_symmetry.space_group_name_H-M   'P 1'
#
loop_
_entity.id
_entity.type
_entity.pdbx_description
1 polymer ?
#
loop_
_entity_poly.entity_id
_entity_poly.type
_entity_poly.pdbx_seq_one_letter_code
_entity_poly.pdbx_strand_id
1 'polypeptide(L)'
;MALSTASLTQWKERQQQCAEQVDLPALLNTVRSSLRSQGLIAWVNLSLALEKAQSDSGGLTNGALKRLLNDCRVPISDVDARALIQRLGQNAEEDGRVTADSIKNLIFGALTGRKLEFVQSAFDALDRKGVGYLALQDIIAAHDARRHPAVMFGEQTADHVAREFQTAFMAVARRTGTAFVSWAQWLTYFQCVAAEAPSDEYFELLMKRVWHADLRCSLQEATGVADLNSRMDSIAQPARAAVEPVSLFQAIQNSHNASKEAKAVLSISTTAPPTDQHRSNSLCCSPMDP
;
A
#
# COMPACT_ATOMS: atom_id res chain seq x y z
N MET A 1 45.03 -34.39 4.56
CA MET A 1 43.80 -33.80 5.17
C MET A 1 43.17 -32.66 4.35
N ALA A 2 43.57 -32.40 3.09
CA ALA A 2 43.08 -31.25 2.31
C ALA A 2 41.84 -31.51 1.40
N LEU A 3 41.36 -32.76 1.30
CA LEU A 3 40.29 -33.13 0.35
C LEU A 3 38.87 -32.88 0.86
N SER A 4 38.68 -32.76 2.18
CA SER A 4 37.33 -32.59 2.78
C SER A 4 36.80 -31.15 2.67
N THR A 5 37.68 -30.15 2.60
CA THR A 5 37.27 -28.74 2.57
C THR A 5 36.77 -28.34 1.19
N ALA A 6 37.42 -28.78 0.11
CA ALA A 6 37.01 -28.49 -1.27
C ALA A 6 35.57 -28.93 -1.59
N SER A 7 35.14 -30.10 -1.09
CA SER A 7 33.76 -30.59 -1.28
C SER A 7 32.73 -29.73 -0.54
N LEU A 8 33.06 -29.22 0.65
CA LEU A 8 32.14 -28.40 1.44
C LEU A 8 32.01 -26.99 0.86
N THR A 9 33.11 -26.40 0.37
CA THR A 9 33.10 -25.10 -0.29
C THR A 9 32.31 -25.16 -1.59
N GLN A 10 32.57 -26.17 -2.44
CA GLN A 10 31.83 -26.40 -3.68
C GLN A 10 30.34 -26.61 -3.45
N TRP A 11 29.96 -27.31 -2.38
CA TRP A 11 28.55 -27.51 -2.03
C TRP A 11 27.87 -26.21 -1.59
N LYS A 12 28.54 -25.39 -0.76
CA LYS A 12 28.04 -24.07 -0.36
C LYS A 12 27.89 -23.13 -1.56
N GLU A 13 28.84 -23.17 -2.49
CA GLU A 13 28.83 -22.36 -3.70
C GLU A 13 27.70 -22.76 -4.65
N ARG A 14 27.43 -24.06 -4.80
CA ARG A 14 26.24 -24.54 -5.53
C ARG A 14 24.94 -24.11 -4.89
N GLN A 15 24.82 -24.19 -3.57
CA GLN A 15 23.63 -23.68 -2.87
C GLN A 15 23.43 -22.19 -3.11
N GLN A 16 24.52 -21.43 -3.15
CA GLN A 16 24.50 -20.00 -3.41
C GLN A 16 24.00 -19.70 -4.84
N GLN A 17 24.53 -20.41 -5.84
CA GLN A 17 24.07 -20.30 -7.24
C GLN A 17 22.60 -20.70 -7.41
N CYS A 18 22.15 -21.76 -6.72
CA CYS A 18 20.75 -22.15 -6.75
C CYS A 18 19.85 -21.09 -6.10
N ALA A 19 20.27 -20.47 -4.99
CA ALA A 19 19.51 -19.42 -4.31
C ALA A 19 19.27 -18.19 -5.21
N GLU A 20 20.25 -17.84 -6.05
CA GLU A 20 20.14 -16.74 -7.01
C GLU A 20 19.16 -17.02 -8.15
N GLN A 21 18.90 -18.30 -8.45
CA GLN A 21 17.95 -18.73 -9.48
C GLN A 21 16.52 -18.92 -8.95
N VAL A 22 16.29 -18.76 -7.63
CA VAL A 22 14.96 -18.94 -7.05
C VAL A 22 14.02 -17.83 -7.50
N ASP A 23 12.85 -18.21 -8.03
CA ASP A 23 11.73 -17.30 -8.25
C ASP A 23 11.15 -16.85 -6.91
N LEU A 24 11.67 -15.72 -6.42
CA LEU A 24 11.30 -15.14 -5.13
C LEU A 24 9.80 -14.81 -5.03
N PRO A 25 9.15 -14.18 -6.02
CA PRO A 25 7.69 -14.02 -6.04
C PRO A 25 6.91 -15.32 -5.85
N ALA A 26 7.27 -16.39 -6.55
CA ALA A 26 6.59 -17.68 -6.44
C ALA A 26 6.78 -18.31 -5.05
N LEU A 27 8.00 -18.24 -4.50
CA LEU A 27 8.31 -18.70 -3.15
C LEU A 27 7.49 -17.93 -2.10
N LEU A 28 7.45 -16.61 -2.18
CA LEU A 28 6.68 -15.78 -1.25
C LEU A 28 5.19 -16.10 -1.33
N ASN A 29 4.65 -16.30 -2.54
CA ASN A 29 3.24 -16.69 -2.70
C ASN A 29 2.94 -18.07 -2.09
N THR A 30 3.88 -19.01 -2.18
CA THR A 30 3.75 -20.34 -1.54
C THR A 30 3.74 -20.22 -0.02
N VAL A 31 4.69 -19.47 0.55
CA VAL A 31 4.77 -19.20 2.00
C VAL A 31 3.50 -18.51 2.49
N ARG A 32 3.06 -17.44 1.80
CA ARG A 32 1.84 -16.69 2.16
C ARG A 32 0.60 -17.58 2.07
N SER A 33 0.47 -18.40 1.03
CA SER A 33 -0.68 -19.30 0.87
C SER A 33 -0.72 -20.36 1.98
N SER A 34 0.43 -20.91 2.36
CA SER A 34 0.55 -21.82 3.49
C SER A 34 0.11 -21.16 4.80
N LEU A 35 0.50 -19.91 5.05
CA LEU A 35 0.10 -19.16 6.24
C LEU A 35 -1.40 -18.83 6.24
N ARG A 36 -1.96 -18.39 5.10
CA ARG A 36 -3.42 -18.12 4.98
C ARG A 36 -4.25 -19.37 5.28
N SER A 37 -3.82 -20.54 4.82
CA SER A 37 -4.53 -21.80 5.07
C SER A 37 -4.63 -22.17 6.56
N GLN A 38 -3.74 -21.62 7.40
CA GLN A 38 -3.73 -21.84 8.85
C GLN A 38 -4.48 -20.76 9.64
N GLY A 39 -4.91 -19.67 8.99
CA GLY A 39 -5.63 -18.56 9.61
C GLY A 39 -4.73 -17.50 10.27
N LEU A 40 -5.35 -16.52 10.93
CA LEU A 40 -4.67 -15.32 11.45
C LEU A 40 -3.63 -15.64 12.54
N ILE A 41 -3.91 -16.66 13.35
CA ILE A 41 -3.04 -17.07 14.46
C ILE A 41 -1.65 -17.48 13.97
N ALA A 42 -1.55 -18.10 12.79
CA ALA A 42 -0.25 -18.50 12.23
C ALA A 42 0.64 -17.29 11.90
N TRP A 43 0.06 -16.23 11.34
CA TRP A 43 0.77 -14.98 11.06
C TRP A 43 1.30 -14.31 12.34
N VAL A 44 0.46 -14.27 13.38
CA VAL A 44 0.83 -13.72 14.68
C VAL A 44 1.95 -14.55 15.33
N ASN A 45 1.82 -15.87 15.33
CA ASN A 45 2.84 -16.76 15.89
C ASN A 45 4.18 -16.59 15.18
N LEU A 46 4.17 -16.50 13.85
CA LEU A 46 5.39 -16.26 13.07
C LEU A 46 6.01 -14.90 13.40
N SER A 47 5.19 -13.84 13.52
CA SER A 47 5.66 -12.51 13.91
C SER A 47 6.37 -12.52 15.26
N LEU A 48 5.76 -13.16 16.26
CA LEU A 48 6.31 -13.29 17.61
C LEU A 48 7.58 -14.16 17.63
N ALA A 49 7.60 -15.23 16.85
CA ALA A 49 8.74 -16.13 16.77
C ALA A 49 9.96 -15.46 16.12
N LEU A 50 9.74 -14.62 15.09
CA LEU A 50 10.80 -13.83 14.45
C LEU A 50 11.41 -12.81 15.41
N GLU A 51 10.58 -12.07 16.15
CA GLU A 51 11.05 -11.12 17.15
C GLU A 51 11.83 -11.81 18.28
N LYS A 52 11.29 -12.90 18.82
CA LYS A 52 11.95 -13.68 19.87
C LYS A 52 13.33 -14.16 19.41
N ALA A 53 13.39 -14.75 18.23
CA ALA A 53 14.66 -15.22 17.67
C ALA A 53 15.66 -14.08 17.47
N GLN A 54 15.21 -12.88 17.08
CA GLN A 54 16.08 -11.71 16.98
C GLN A 54 16.58 -11.26 18.37
N SER A 55 15.73 -11.23 19.39
CA SER A 55 16.15 -10.91 20.76
C SER A 55 17.19 -11.90 21.30
N ASP A 56 17.07 -13.19 20.97
CA ASP A 56 17.96 -14.23 21.46
C ASP A 56 19.33 -14.23 20.75
N SER A 57 19.38 -13.89 19.45
CA SER A 57 20.57 -14.07 18.60
C SER A 57 21.16 -12.78 18.02
N GLY A 58 20.50 -11.63 18.20
CA GLY A 58 20.94 -10.34 17.68
C GLY A 58 20.89 -10.20 16.15
N GLY A 59 20.26 -11.15 15.44
CA GLY A 59 20.07 -11.14 13.98
C GLY A 59 19.56 -12.50 13.46
N LEU A 60 18.79 -12.49 12.36
CA LEU A 60 18.20 -13.71 11.82
C LEU A 60 19.14 -14.36 10.80
N THR A 61 19.51 -15.62 11.06
CA THR A 61 20.34 -16.46 10.16
C THR A 61 19.48 -17.40 9.32
N ASN A 62 20.02 -17.94 8.23
CA ASN A 62 19.30 -18.86 7.32
C ASN A 62 18.73 -20.06 8.08
N GLY A 63 19.54 -20.64 8.98
CA GLY A 63 19.14 -21.77 9.80
C GLY A 63 18.10 -21.42 10.87
N ALA A 64 18.11 -20.18 11.38
CA ALA A 64 17.06 -19.70 12.29
C ALA A 64 15.73 -19.52 11.55
N LEU A 65 15.75 -18.82 10.41
CA LEU A 65 14.55 -18.60 9.58
C LEU A 65 13.90 -19.92 9.15
N LYS A 66 14.72 -20.89 8.69
CA LYS A 66 14.24 -22.22 8.32
C LYS A 66 13.56 -22.93 9.50
N ARG A 67 14.17 -22.92 10.69
CA ARG A 67 13.57 -23.56 11.87
C ARG A 67 12.24 -22.91 12.22
N LEU A 68 12.20 -21.58 12.28
CA LEU A 68 10.99 -20.82 12.62
C LEU A 68 9.83 -21.08 11.65
N LEU A 69 10.10 -21.08 10.34
CA LEU A 69 9.08 -21.37 9.33
C LEU A 69 8.57 -22.82 9.43
N ASN A 70 9.46 -23.79 9.66
CA ASN A 70 9.05 -25.18 9.88
C ASN A 70 8.25 -25.36 11.19
N ASP A 71 8.61 -24.66 12.26
CA ASP A 71 7.87 -24.65 13.53
C ASP A 71 6.45 -24.06 13.34
N CYS A 72 6.31 -23.08 12.44
CA CYS A 72 5.03 -22.53 11.99
C CYS A 72 4.35 -23.37 10.89
N ARG A 73 4.80 -24.62 10.66
CA ARG A 73 4.26 -25.56 9.67
C ARG A 73 4.30 -25.04 8.23
N VAL A 74 5.25 -24.17 7.92
CA VAL A 74 5.54 -23.70 6.56
C VAL A 74 6.81 -24.39 6.07
N PRO A 75 6.70 -25.45 5.25
CA PRO A 75 7.88 -26.18 4.79
C PRO A 75 8.69 -25.31 3.85
N ILE A 76 9.99 -25.15 4.16
CA ILE A 76 10.92 -24.38 3.33
C ILE A 76 12.26 -25.11 3.20
N SER A 77 12.83 -25.08 2.00
CA SER A 77 14.15 -25.66 1.76
C SER A 77 15.26 -24.75 2.30
N ASP A 78 16.47 -25.29 2.43
CA ASP A 78 17.65 -24.51 2.85
C ASP A 78 18.03 -23.44 1.80
N VAL A 79 17.83 -23.77 0.53
CA VAL A 79 18.10 -22.87 -0.62
C VAL A 79 17.12 -21.69 -0.60
N ASP A 80 15.84 -21.97 -0.37
CA ASP A 80 14.80 -20.93 -0.31
C ASP A 80 15.00 -19.99 0.88
N ALA A 81 15.32 -20.53 2.06
CA ALA A 81 15.61 -19.72 3.25
C ALA A 81 16.83 -18.82 3.03
N ARG A 82 17.86 -19.32 2.33
CA ARG A 82 19.03 -18.54 1.92
C ARG A 82 18.68 -17.44 0.93
N ALA A 83 17.84 -17.74 -0.07
CA ALA A 83 17.40 -16.76 -1.06
C ALA A 83 16.64 -15.59 -0.41
N LEU A 84 15.76 -15.87 0.56
CA LEU A 84 15.03 -14.84 1.32
C LEU A 84 15.97 -13.90 2.08
N ILE A 85 16.95 -14.44 2.81
CA ILE A 85 17.91 -13.64 3.57
C ILE A 85 18.87 -12.88 2.66
N GLN A 86 19.33 -13.48 1.55
CA GLN A 86 20.18 -12.79 0.58
C GLN A 86 19.48 -11.58 -0.02
N ARG A 87 18.18 -11.71 -0.36
CA ARG A 87 17.40 -10.58 -0.88
C ARG A 87 17.35 -9.42 0.11
N LEU A 88 17.22 -9.72 1.40
CA LEU A 88 17.19 -8.71 2.46
C LEU A 88 18.57 -8.10 2.72
N GLY A 89 19.63 -8.91 2.64
CA GLY A 89 21.01 -8.45 2.78
C GLY A 89 21.46 -7.49 1.68
N GLN A 90 20.91 -7.60 0.46
CA GLN A 90 21.16 -6.64 -0.62
C GLN A 90 20.60 -5.23 -0.34
N ASN A 91 19.59 -5.13 0.53
CA ASN A 91 18.95 -3.86 0.91
C ASN A 91 19.25 -3.49 2.38
N ALA A 92 20.19 -4.18 3.04
CA ALA A 92 20.49 -3.94 4.45
C ALA A 92 21.42 -2.73 4.60
N GLU A 93 21.01 -1.77 5.41
CA GLU A 93 21.85 -0.66 5.89
C GLU A 93 23.04 -1.20 6.70
N GLU A 94 24.20 -0.56 6.51
CA GLU A 94 25.56 -0.61 7.09
C GLU A 94 26.05 -1.78 7.99
N ASP A 95 25.19 -2.52 8.69
CA ASP A 95 25.56 -3.58 9.65
C ASP A 95 25.39 -5.01 9.08
N GLY A 96 24.81 -5.15 7.88
CA GLY A 96 24.70 -6.41 7.12
C GLY A 96 23.81 -7.49 7.76
N ARG A 97 23.08 -7.17 8.85
CA ARG A 97 22.19 -8.09 9.57
C ARG A 97 20.74 -7.95 9.12
N VAL A 98 20.08 -9.08 8.92
CA VAL A 98 18.64 -9.12 8.63
C VAL A 98 17.85 -9.06 9.93
N THR A 99 16.97 -8.05 10.04
CA THR A 99 16.08 -7.84 11.20
C THR A 99 14.74 -8.57 11.03
N ALA A 100 14.03 -8.80 12.13
CA ALA A 100 12.69 -9.40 12.10
C ALA A 100 11.72 -8.55 11.28
N ASP A 101 11.78 -7.22 11.40
CA ASP A 101 10.89 -6.32 10.66
C ASP A 101 11.18 -6.35 9.16
N SER A 102 12.43 -6.50 8.73
CA SER A 102 12.75 -6.72 7.31
C SER A 102 12.14 -8.02 6.77
N ILE A 103 12.19 -9.12 7.55
CA ILE A 103 11.57 -10.39 7.16
C ILE A 103 10.04 -10.29 7.14
N LYS A 104 9.44 -9.66 8.16
CA LYS A 104 7.99 -9.41 8.19
C LYS A 104 7.58 -8.57 6.99
N ASN A 105 8.25 -7.47 6.69
CA ASN A 105 7.92 -6.64 5.53
C ASN A 105 8.04 -7.40 4.20
N LEU A 106 8.99 -8.34 4.08
CA LEU A 106 9.11 -9.19 2.90
C LEU A 106 7.96 -10.21 2.80
N ILE A 107 7.69 -10.95 3.87
CA ILE A 107 6.71 -12.05 3.86
C ILE A 107 5.27 -11.51 3.99
N PHE A 108 5.02 -10.58 4.90
CA PHE A 108 3.70 -10.09 5.27
C PHE A 108 3.31 -8.90 4.38
N GLY A 109 4.30 -8.18 3.88
CA GLY A 109 4.12 -6.87 3.24
C GLY A 109 4.24 -5.75 4.26
N ALA A 110 4.63 -4.57 3.79
CA ALA A 110 4.66 -3.37 4.61
C ALA A 110 3.24 -2.76 4.72
N LEU A 111 2.90 -2.27 5.90
CA LEU A 111 1.72 -1.42 6.09
C LEU A 111 2.06 0.00 5.66
N THR A 112 1.68 0.38 4.44
CA THR A 112 1.94 1.71 3.89
C THR A 112 0.67 2.30 3.24
N GLY A 113 0.70 3.63 3.01
CA GLY A 113 -0.38 4.37 2.37
C GLY A 113 -1.72 4.21 3.10
N ARG A 114 -2.78 3.96 2.33
CA ARG A 114 -4.15 3.86 2.86
C ARG A 114 -4.31 2.84 3.99
N LYS A 115 -3.63 1.68 3.91
CA LYS A 115 -3.70 0.66 4.96
C LYS A 115 -3.22 1.21 6.31
N LEU A 116 -2.12 1.95 6.29
CA LEU A 116 -1.57 2.59 7.49
C LEU A 116 -2.52 3.67 8.03
N GLU A 117 -3.11 4.48 7.15
CA GLU A 117 -4.07 5.53 7.53
C GLU A 117 -5.32 4.96 8.22
N PHE A 118 -5.86 3.83 7.75
CA PHE A 118 -6.97 3.16 8.44
C PHE A 118 -6.57 2.67 9.82
N VAL A 119 -5.40 2.06 9.94
CA VAL A 119 -4.88 1.54 11.22
C VAL A 119 -4.65 2.69 12.21
N GLN A 120 -4.15 3.82 11.72
CA GLN A 120 -3.96 5.03 12.52
C GLN A 120 -5.30 5.64 12.95
N SER A 121 -6.24 5.81 12.02
CA SER A 121 -7.58 6.33 12.32
C SER A 121 -8.30 5.50 13.38
N ALA A 122 -8.22 4.17 13.29
CA ALA A 122 -8.78 3.27 14.29
C ALA A 122 -8.12 3.44 15.67
N PHE A 123 -6.80 3.64 15.72
CA PHE A 123 -6.08 3.88 16.97
C PHE A 123 -6.49 5.20 17.61
N ASP A 124 -6.51 6.28 16.83
CA ASP A 124 -6.87 7.62 17.30
C ASP A 124 -8.32 7.69 17.78
N ALA A 125 -9.23 6.92 17.16
CA ALA A 125 -10.62 6.81 17.59
C ALA A 125 -10.75 6.16 18.98
N LEU A 126 -9.87 5.21 19.30
CA LEU A 126 -9.82 4.55 20.61
C LEU A 126 -9.05 5.37 21.64
N ASP A 127 -7.98 6.06 21.24
CA ASP A 127 -7.16 6.92 22.10
C ASP A 127 -7.76 8.33 22.25
N ARG A 128 -8.98 8.42 22.80
CA ARG A 128 -9.70 9.69 22.95
C ARG A 128 -8.95 10.74 23.78
N LYS A 129 -7.99 10.30 24.60
CA LYS A 129 -7.19 11.15 25.49
C LYS A 129 -5.83 11.52 24.90
N GLY A 130 -5.44 10.94 23.77
CA GLY A 130 -4.15 11.20 23.11
C GLY A 130 -2.96 10.77 23.96
N VAL A 131 -3.07 9.67 24.71
CA VAL A 131 -2.02 9.19 25.63
C VAL A 131 -0.96 8.37 24.88
N GLY A 132 -1.29 7.87 23.69
CA GLY A 132 -0.42 7.01 22.88
C GLY A 132 -0.47 5.53 23.25
N TYR A 133 -1.41 5.13 24.13
CA TYR A 133 -1.62 3.75 24.56
C TYR A 133 -3.11 3.44 24.69
N LEU A 134 -3.49 2.22 24.31
CA LEU A 134 -4.87 1.74 24.37
C LEU A 134 -5.03 0.69 25.48
N ALA A 135 -6.09 0.77 26.27
CA ALA A 135 -6.40 -0.30 27.21
C ALA A 135 -6.94 -1.52 26.46
N LEU A 136 -6.47 -2.72 26.81
CA LEU A 136 -6.87 -3.96 26.14
C LEU A 136 -8.40 -4.18 26.18
N GLN A 137 -9.05 -3.79 27.28
CA GLN A 137 -10.50 -3.92 27.42
C GLN A 137 -11.26 -3.01 26.44
N ASP A 138 -10.79 -1.79 26.21
CA ASP A 138 -11.42 -0.86 25.27
C ASP A 138 -11.31 -1.37 23.83
N ILE A 139 -10.17 -1.99 23.49
CA ILE A 139 -9.95 -2.62 22.17
C ILE A 139 -10.92 -3.79 21.98
N ILE A 140 -11.06 -4.66 22.98
CA ILE A 140 -11.98 -5.82 22.91
C ILE A 140 -13.42 -5.34 22.79
N ALA A 141 -13.81 -4.29 23.53
CA ALA A 141 -15.15 -3.74 23.49
C ALA A 141 -15.49 -3.04 22.15
N ALA A 142 -14.48 -2.47 21.49
CA ALA A 142 -14.66 -1.78 20.22
C ALA A 142 -14.76 -2.72 19.01
N HIS A 143 -14.31 -3.97 19.12
CA HIS A 143 -14.29 -4.91 18.01
C HIS A 143 -15.71 -5.46 17.68
N ASP A 144 -16.29 -5.02 16.56
CA ASP A 144 -17.60 -5.51 16.09
C ASP A 144 -17.46 -6.77 15.20
N ALA A 145 -17.43 -7.94 15.84
CA ALA A 145 -17.32 -9.22 15.15
C ALA A 145 -18.51 -9.53 14.22
N ARG A 146 -19.69 -8.95 14.47
CA ARG A 146 -20.90 -9.21 13.65
C ARG A 146 -20.82 -8.53 12.28
N ARG A 147 -20.03 -7.45 12.19
CA ARG A 147 -19.78 -6.70 10.96
C ARG A 147 -18.53 -7.17 10.21
N HIS A 148 -17.91 -8.25 10.65
CA HIS A 148 -16.77 -8.82 9.94
C HIS A 148 -17.20 -9.31 8.55
N PRO A 149 -16.45 -9.02 7.46
CA PRO A 149 -16.86 -9.41 6.11
C PRO A 149 -17.18 -10.91 5.97
N ALA A 150 -16.34 -11.79 6.52
CA ALA A 150 -16.60 -13.24 6.52
C ALA A 150 -17.90 -13.64 7.23
N VAL A 151 -18.37 -12.87 8.23
CA VAL A 151 -19.66 -13.11 8.90
C VAL A 151 -20.81 -12.57 8.05
N MET A 152 -20.63 -11.40 7.44
CA MET A 152 -21.63 -10.80 6.55
C MET A 152 -21.89 -11.67 5.31
N PHE A 153 -20.87 -12.34 4.80
CA PHE A 153 -20.98 -13.30 3.69
C PHE A 153 -21.37 -14.71 4.13
N GLY A 154 -21.52 -14.98 5.44
CA GLY A 154 -21.93 -16.27 5.97
C GLY A 154 -20.86 -17.37 5.94
N GLU A 155 -19.59 -17.00 5.74
CA GLU A 155 -18.45 -17.92 5.73
C GLU A 155 -18.03 -18.34 7.14
N GLN A 156 -18.19 -17.45 8.12
CA GLN A 156 -17.84 -17.69 9.52
C GLN A 156 -18.93 -17.16 10.48
N THR A 157 -18.91 -17.63 11.72
CA THR A 157 -19.80 -17.12 12.78
C THR A 157 -19.14 -15.99 13.56
N ALA A 158 -19.95 -15.05 14.07
CA ALA A 158 -19.45 -13.94 14.89
C ALA A 158 -18.65 -14.43 16.12
N ASP A 159 -19.08 -15.54 16.75
CA ASP A 159 -18.37 -16.14 17.88
C ASP A 159 -17.02 -16.75 17.50
N HIS A 160 -16.89 -17.24 16.27
CA HIS A 160 -15.60 -17.73 15.78
C HIS A 160 -14.63 -16.56 15.56
N VAL A 161 -15.07 -15.52 14.83
CA VAL A 161 -14.26 -14.32 14.57
C VAL A 161 -13.86 -13.63 15.87
N ALA A 162 -14.79 -13.47 16.82
CA ALA A 162 -14.48 -12.86 18.11
C ALA A 162 -13.42 -13.64 18.90
N ARG A 163 -13.49 -14.98 18.89
CA ARG A 163 -12.51 -15.84 19.57
C ARG A 163 -11.15 -15.82 18.87
N GLU A 164 -11.12 -15.87 17.55
CA GLU A 164 -9.88 -15.78 16.77
C GLU A 164 -9.18 -14.44 17.02
N PHE A 165 -9.93 -13.34 16.91
CA PHE A 165 -9.46 -11.99 17.24
C PHE A 165 -8.85 -11.93 18.64
N GLN A 166 -9.58 -12.34 19.67
CA GLN A 166 -9.08 -12.28 21.05
C GLN A 166 -7.82 -13.12 21.22
N THR A 167 -7.77 -14.33 20.65
CA THR A 167 -6.62 -15.22 20.75
C THR A 167 -5.39 -14.61 20.09
N ALA A 168 -5.54 -14.15 18.85
CA ALA A 168 -4.47 -13.54 18.07
C ALA A 168 -3.99 -12.21 18.69
N PHE A 169 -4.92 -11.33 19.07
CA PHE A 169 -4.58 -10.03 19.63
C PHE A 169 -3.94 -10.13 21.02
N MET A 170 -4.43 -11.02 21.89
CA MET A 170 -3.81 -11.25 23.20
C MET A 170 -2.40 -11.81 23.08
N ALA A 171 -2.09 -12.62 22.06
CA ALA A 171 -0.74 -13.11 21.85
C ALA A 171 0.25 -11.96 21.55
N VAL A 172 -0.17 -10.96 20.77
CA VAL A 172 0.65 -9.76 20.49
C VAL A 172 0.72 -8.83 21.71
N ALA A 173 -0.41 -8.62 22.39
CA ALA A 173 -0.51 -7.68 23.51
C ALA A 173 0.23 -8.16 24.77
N ARG A 174 0.17 -9.46 25.09
CA ARG A 174 0.78 -10.03 26.31
C ARG A 174 2.30 -10.01 26.31
N ARG A 175 2.95 -9.70 25.19
CA ARG A 175 4.42 -9.59 25.08
C ARG A 175 5.04 -8.72 26.18
N THR A 176 4.37 -7.62 26.53
CA THR A 176 4.85 -6.66 27.55
C THR A 176 4.32 -6.96 28.96
N GLY A 177 3.40 -7.92 29.12
CA GLY A 177 2.73 -8.18 30.40
C GLY A 177 1.84 -7.03 30.89
N THR A 178 1.62 -6.00 30.06
CA THR A 178 0.85 -4.81 30.39
C THR A 178 -0.61 -4.95 29.95
N ALA A 179 -1.52 -4.32 30.68
CA ALA A 179 -2.92 -4.16 30.26
C ALA A 179 -3.11 -3.10 29.16
N PHE A 180 -2.02 -2.43 28.77
CA PHE A 180 -1.97 -1.38 27.77
C PHE A 180 -1.22 -1.86 26.53
N VAL A 181 -1.73 -1.44 25.37
CA VAL A 181 -1.20 -1.76 24.04
C VAL A 181 -0.62 -0.49 23.43
N SER A 182 0.64 -0.56 23.00
CA SER A 182 1.32 0.54 22.32
C SER A 182 0.98 0.59 20.83
N TRP A 183 1.25 1.75 20.20
CA TRP A 183 1.16 1.91 18.75
C TRP A 183 1.94 0.84 17.96
N ALA A 184 3.13 0.44 18.43
CA ALA A 184 3.94 -0.58 17.77
C ALA A 184 3.29 -1.98 17.83
N GLN A 185 2.66 -2.34 18.97
CA GLN A 185 1.92 -3.59 19.10
C GLN A 185 0.67 -3.59 18.23
N TRP A 186 -0.02 -2.46 18.17
CA TRP A 186 -1.17 -2.24 17.29
C TRP A 186 -0.80 -2.46 15.81
N LEU A 187 0.26 -1.79 15.35
CA LEU A 187 0.80 -1.97 14.00
C LEU A 187 1.17 -3.43 13.69
N THR A 188 1.85 -4.09 14.63
CA THR A 188 2.28 -5.48 14.46
C THR A 188 1.08 -6.41 14.24
N TYR A 189 0.00 -6.20 15.02
CA TYR A 189 -1.22 -6.97 14.85
C TYR A 189 -1.88 -6.71 13.49
N PHE A 190 -2.08 -5.45 13.11
CA PHE A 190 -2.72 -5.13 11.83
C PHE A 190 -1.88 -5.48 10.61
N GLN A 191 -0.54 -5.58 10.75
CA GLN A 191 0.31 -6.11 9.68
C GLN A 191 0.00 -7.57 9.41
N CYS A 192 -0.28 -8.36 10.46
CA CYS A 192 -0.71 -9.75 10.32
C CYS A 192 -2.09 -9.83 9.65
N VAL A 193 -3.04 -8.99 10.08
CA VAL A 193 -4.39 -8.94 9.48
C VAL A 193 -4.34 -8.54 8.00
N ALA A 194 -3.51 -7.55 7.65
CA ALA A 194 -3.35 -7.13 6.25
C ALA A 194 -2.68 -8.21 5.38
N ALA A 195 -1.77 -9.01 5.95
CA ALA A 195 -1.12 -10.10 5.23
C ALA A 195 -2.04 -11.32 4.99
N GLU A 196 -2.88 -11.59 5.98
CA GLU A 196 -3.90 -12.64 5.94
C GLU A 196 -4.99 -12.30 4.91
N ALA A 197 -5.40 -11.04 4.86
CA ALA A 197 -6.41 -10.55 3.93
C ALA A 197 -6.10 -10.91 2.46
N PRO A 198 -7.12 -11.28 1.66
CA PRO A 198 -6.94 -11.66 0.26
C PRO A 198 -6.60 -10.46 -0.65
N SER A 199 -7.08 -9.26 -0.30
CA SER A 199 -6.79 -8.02 -1.03
C SER A 199 -6.78 -6.81 -0.11
N ASP A 200 -6.23 -5.69 -0.59
CA ASP A 200 -6.22 -4.43 0.14
C ASP A 200 -7.65 -3.89 0.34
N GLU A 201 -8.54 -4.06 -0.64
CA GLU A 201 -9.95 -3.65 -0.52
C GLU A 201 -10.69 -4.45 0.55
N TYR A 202 -10.38 -5.75 0.69
CA TYR A 202 -10.93 -6.56 1.77
C TYR A 202 -10.48 -6.05 3.14
N PHE A 203 -9.19 -5.71 3.27
CA PHE A 203 -8.65 -5.10 4.48
C PHE A 203 -9.31 -3.75 4.79
N GLU A 204 -9.48 -2.88 3.79
CA GLU A 204 -10.18 -1.60 3.98
C GLU A 204 -11.63 -1.80 4.45
N LEU A 205 -12.34 -2.76 3.84
CA LEU A 205 -13.70 -3.08 4.24
C LEU A 205 -13.76 -3.59 5.68
N LEU A 206 -12.82 -4.45 6.07
CA LEU A 206 -12.68 -4.92 7.45
C LEU A 206 -12.48 -3.75 8.42
N MET A 207 -11.54 -2.84 8.12
CA MET A 207 -11.27 -1.67 8.96
C MET A 207 -12.48 -0.75 9.11
N LYS A 208 -13.21 -0.47 8.03
CA LYS A 208 -14.42 0.37 8.07
C LYS A 208 -15.56 -0.29 8.85
N ARG A 209 -15.75 -1.60 8.68
CA ARG A 209 -16.93 -2.29 9.21
C ARG A 209 -16.76 -2.75 10.66
N VAL A 210 -15.59 -3.30 11.00
CA VAL A 210 -15.30 -3.87 12.32
C VAL A 210 -14.79 -2.82 13.29
N TRP A 211 -13.98 -1.88 12.81
CA TRP A 211 -13.32 -0.87 13.65
C TRP A 211 -13.88 0.54 13.48
N HIS A 212 -14.86 0.73 12.60
CA HIS A 212 -15.41 2.04 12.26
C HIS A 212 -14.34 3.07 11.90
N ALA A 213 -13.26 2.59 11.27
CA ALA A 213 -12.16 3.41 10.86
C ALA A 213 -12.54 4.15 9.56
N ASP A 214 -12.71 5.46 9.67
CA ASP A 214 -12.90 6.32 8.51
C ASP A 214 -11.58 6.99 8.15
N LEU A 215 -11.22 6.99 6.86
CA LEU A 215 -10.15 7.87 6.42
C LEU A 215 -10.67 9.28 6.61
N ARG A 216 -10.07 10.00 7.56
CA ARG A 216 -10.07 11.44 7.49
C ARG A 216 -9.21 11.79 6.29
N CYS A 217 -9.84 11.85 5.10
CA CYS A 217 -9.32 12.74 4.08
C CYS A 217 -9.01 14.05 4.80
N SER A 218 -7.79 14.55 4.66
CA SER A 218 -7.42 15.88 5.10
C SER A 218 -8.36 16.89 4.46
N LEU A 219 -9.50 17.13 5.10
CA LEU A 219 -10.43 18.23 4.83
C LEU A 219 -9.80 19.58 5.23
N GLN A 220 -8.47 19.70 5.18
CA GLN A 220 -7.76 20.98 5.14
C GLN A 220 -7.43 21.41 3.70
N GLU A 221 -7.53 20.51 2.71
CA GLU A 221 -7.45 20.89 1.28
C GLU A 221 -8.83 21.21 0.68
N ALA A 222 -9.91 20.65 1.23
CA ALA A 222 -11.28 20.94 0.78
C ALA A 222 -11.82 22.29 1.26
N THR A 223 -11.26 22.87 2.32
CA THR A 223 -11.62 24.23 2.78
C THR A 223 -11.21 25.32 1.79
N GLY A 224 -10.33 25.02 0.83
CA GLY A 224 -10.04 25.92 -0.30
C GLY A 224 -11.14 25.95 -1.38
N VAL A 225 -12.01 24.95 -1.44
CA VAL A 225 -13.07 24.86 -2.48
C VAL A 225 -14.34 25.60 -2.05
N ALA A 226 -14.61 25.68 -0.74
CA ALA A 226 -15.70 26.51 -0.22
C ALA A 226 -15.44 28.02 -0.42
N ASP A 227 -14.17 28.44 -0.37
CA ASP A 227 -13.77 29.83 -0.57
C ASP A 227 -13.70 30.23 -2.06
N LEU A 228 -13.59 29.26 -2.97
CA LEU A 228 -13.72 29.51 -4.42
C LEU A 228 -15.18 29.67 -4.86
N ASN A 229 -16.10 28.88 -4.29
CA ASN A 229 -17.53 29.02 -4.60
C ASN A 229 -18.10 30.35 -4.08
N SER A 230 -17.64 30.85 -2.92
CA SER A 230 -18.06 32.17 -2.41
C SER A 230 -17.60 33.33 -3.32
N ARG A 231 -16.44 33.19 -3.97
CA ARG A 231 -15.89 34.18 -4.90
C ARG A 231 -16.56 34.14 -6.28
N MET A 232 -17.15 33.01 -6.68
CA MET A 232 -17.84 32.86 -7.95
C MET A 232 -19.27 33.42 -7.92
N ASP A 233 -19.92 33.42 -6.76
CA ASP A 233 -21.24 34.05 -6.55
C ASP A 233 -21.19 35.60 -6.54
N SER A 234 -19.99 36.20 -6.56
CA SER A 234 -19.80 37.66 -6.59
C SER A 234 -19.66 38.24 -8.01
N ILE A 235 -19.78 37.42 -9.06
CA ILE A 235 -19.85 37.92 -10.44
C ILE A 235 -21.33 38.16 -10.79
N ALA A 236 -21.71 39.43 -10.86
CA ALA A 236 -23.05 39.84 -11.26
C ALA A 236 -23.46 39.20 -12.60
N GLN A 237 -24.61 38.53 -12.61
CA GLN A 237 -25.24 38.01 -13.83
C GLN A 237 -25.53 39.17 -14.80
N PRO A 238 -25.13 39.12 -16.08
CA PRO A 238 -25.63 40.06 -17.06
C PRO A 238 -27.13 39.79 -17.29
N ALA A 239 -27.91 40.87 -17.32
CA ALA A 239 -29.37 40.83 -17.43
C ALA A 239 -29.84 39.96 -18.61
N ARG A 240 -30.74 39.01 -18.31
CA ARG A 240 -31.48 38.23 -19.32
C ARG A 240 -32.29 39.17 -20.21
N ALA A 241 -31.89 39.34 -21.47
CA ALA A 241 -32.78 39.86 -22.49
C ALA A 241 -33.87 38.81 -22.77
N ALA A 242 -35.13 39.21 -22.64
CA ALA A 242 -36.28 38.39 -22.97
C ALA A 242 -36.30 38.15 -24.50
N VAL A 243 -36.03 36.91 -24.91
CA VAL A 243 -36.23 36.47 -26.30
C VAL A 243 -37.46 35.59 -26.30
N GLU A 244 -38.53 36.06 -26.95
CA GLU A 244 -39.74 35.26 -27.13
C GLU A 244 -39.46 34.06 -28.06
N PRO A 245 -40.05 32.88 -27.79
CA PRO A 245 -39.79 31.70 -28.59
C PRO A 245 -40.48 31.82 -29.96
N VAL A 246 -39.67 32.03 -31.00
CA VAL A 246 -40.14 32.00 -32.39
C VAL A 246 -40.41 30.55 -32.80
N SER A 247 -41.61 30.30 -33.32
CA SER A 247 -42.02 28.96 -33.78
C SER A 247 -41.18 28.50 -34.96
N LEU A 248 -40.86 27.21 -35.00
CA LEU A 248 -40.01 26.55 -35.99
C LEU A 248 -40.47 26.80 -37.44
N PHE A 249 -41.78 27.00 -37.63
CA PHE A 249 -42.37 27.32 -38.92
C PHE A 249 -41.95 28.71 -39.46
N GLN A 250 -41.73 29.68 -38.57
CA GLN A 250 -41.34 31.04 -38.91
C GLN A 250 -39.83 31.16 -39.19
N ALA A 251 -39.02 30.28 -38.59
CA ALA A 251 -37.59 30.16 -38.88
C ALA A 251 -37.33 29.63 -40.31
N ILE A 252 -38.14 28.70 -40.80
CA ILE A 252 -38.00 28.11 -42.14
C ILE A 252 -38.40 29.09 -43.25
N GLN A 253 -39.39 29.96 -43.02
CA GLN A 253 -39.76 30.98 -44.01
C GLN A 253 -38.69 32.07 -44.15
N ASN A 254 -38.00 32.42 -43.06
CA ASN A 254 -36.92 33.40 -43.09
C ASN A 254 -35.67 32.88 -43.83
N SER A 255 -35.39 31.57 -43.80
CA SER A 255 -34.24 30.99 -44.50
C SER A 255 -34.39 31.02 -46.03
N HIS A 256 -35.62 30.91 -46.55
CA HIS A 256 -35.88 30.96 -47.99
C HIS A 256 -35.73 32.36 -48.61
N ASN A 257 -35.88 33.43 -47.81
CA ASN A 257 -35.66 34.81 -48.28
C ASN A 257 -34.17 35.22 -48.25
N ALA A 258 -33.34 34.57 -47.41
CA ALA A 258 -31.90 34.83 -47.35
C ALA A 258 -31.13 34.30 -48.58
N SER A 259 -31.72 33.38 -49.37
CA SER A 259 -31.08 32.79 -50.54
C SER A 259 -31.02 33.72 -51.78
N LYS A 260 -31.58 34.95 -51.72
CA LYS A 260 -31.55 35.90 -52.85
C LYS A 260 -30.49 37.00 -52.75
N GLU A 261 -29.75 37.14 -51.64
CA GLU A 261 -28.77 38.23 -51.48
C GLU A 261 -27.29 37.81 -51.38
N ALA A 262 -26.95 36.54 -51.17
CA ALA A 262 -25.54 36.11 -51.12
C ALA A 262 -25.01 35.63 -52.48
N LYS A 263 -25.16 36.47 -53.53
CA LYS A 263 -24.41 36.36 -54.80
C LYS A 263 -23.39 37.49 -54.87
N ALA A 264 -22.52 37.60 -53.88
CA ALA A 264 -21.32 38.42 -53.97
C ALA A 264 -20.32 37.93 -52.92
N VAL A 265 -19.05 37.82 -53.33
CA VAL A 265 -17.86 37.55 -52.50
C VAL A 265 -17.53 36.06 -52.28
N LEU A 266 -17.07 35.41 -53.35
CA LEU A 266 -16.08 34.33 -53.29
C LEU A 266 -15.03 34.60 -54.39
N SER A 267 -13.84 35.06 -54.00
CA SER A 267 -12.63 34.97 -54.81
C SER A 267 -11.48 34.54 -53.93
N ILE A 268 -10.94 33.39 -54.29
CA ILE A 268 -9.91 32.58 -53.64
C ILE A 268 -8.60 32.88 -54.35
N SER A 269 -7.45 32.94 -53.66
CA SER A 269 -6.17 32.54 -54.26
C SER A 269 -5.11 32.17 -53.22
N THR A 270 -4.77 30.88 -53.29
CA THR A 270 -3.58 30.15 -52.85
C THR A 270 -2.27 30.74 -53.39
N THR A 271 -1.17 30.69 -52.62
CA THR A 271 0.18 30.33 -53.13
C THR A 271 1.16 30.06 -52.00
N ALA A 272 2.04 29.08 -52.25
CA ALA A 272 3.04 28.45 -51.38
C ALA A 272 4.44 29.14 -51.51
N PRO A 273 5.52 28.64 -50.85
CA PRO A 273 6.71 29.41 -50.41
C PRO A 273 7.89 29.40 -51.41
N PRO A 274 9.03 30.03 -51.05
CA PRO A 274 10.30 29.31 -51.17
C PRO A 274 11.38 29.61 -50.10
N THR A 275 12.44 28.82 -50.24
CA THR A 275 13.65 28.54 -49.46
C THR A 275 14.78 29.59 -49.56
N ASP A 276 15.73 29.46 -48.62
CA ASP A 276 17.21 29.52 -48.77
C ASP A 276 18.05 30.77 -48.40
N GLN A 277 19.04 30.48 -47.52
CA GLN A 277 20.49 30.73 -47.62
C GLN A 277 21.26 31.84 -46.83
N HIS A 278 22.33 31.35 -46.17
CA HIS A 278 23.64 31.96 -45.83
C HIS A 278 23.70 33.05 -44.73
N ARG A 279 24.71 33.21 -43.84
CA ARG A 279 26.14 32.81 -43.81
C ARG A 279 26.75 33.00 -42.39
N SER A 280 27.68 32.11 -42.03
CA SER A 280 28.96 32.21 -41.27
C SER A 280 29.31 33.34 -40.28
N ASN A 281 29.79 32.97 -39.07
CA ASN A 281 31.19 33.15 -38.54
C ASN A 281 31.23 32.92 -37.01
N SER A 282 31.93 31.91 -36.46
CA SER A 282 33.38 31.80 -36.12
C SER A 282 33.85 32.54 -34.85
N LEU A 283 34.36 31.75 -33.87
CA LEU A 283 35.45 32.03 -32.90
C LEU A 283 35.12 33.02 -31.74
N CYS A 284 35.49 32.81 -30.47
CA CYS A 284 36.78 32.36 -29.96
C CYS A 284 36.66 31.84 -28.50
N CYS A 285 37.56 30.91 -28.13
CA CYS A 285 37.72 30.33 -26.79
C CYS A 285 38.68 31.15 -25.90
N SER A 286 38.58 30.89 -24.58
CA SER A 286 39.68 30.79 -23.57
C SER A 286 40.23 32.08 -22.92
N PRO A 287 41.03 31.99 -21.81
CA PRO A 287 40.88 31.21 -20.55
C PRO A 287 41.40 31.95 -19.26
N MET A 288 41.30 31.26 -18.10
CA MET A 288 42.22 31.19 -16.92
C MET A 288 42.67 32.48 -16.19
N ASP A 289 42.42 32.66 -14.89
CA ASP A 289 43.11 32.14 -13.66
C ASP A 289 43.49 33.38 -12.81
N PRO A 290 43.96 33.30 -11.54
CA PRO A 290 44.56 32.17 -10.79
C PRO A 290 43.82 31.70 -9.53
#